data_AF-A0A5P8WEF6-F1
#
_entry.id   AF-A0A5P8WEF6-F1
#
_cell.length_a   1.000
_cell.length_b   1.000
_cell.length_c   1.000
_cell.angle_alpha   90.00
_cell.angle_beta   90.00
_cell.angle_gamma   90.00
#
_symmetry.space_group_name_H-M   'P 1'
#
loop_
_entity.id
_entity.type
_entity.pdbx_description
1 polymer ?
#
loop_
_entity_poly.entity_id
_entity_poly.type
_entity_poly.pdbx_seq_one_letter_code
_entity_poly.pdbx_strand_id
1 'polypeptide(L)'
;MLPSRRPRVILIDEVDKSDINLPNDLLNIFEEGKYEIPELICLSKKNKTAEVRTYDGDNATITEGIVRCSQFTFIVLTSNGERDFPPAFLRRCLRINIKYPDEAALTEIVKAHLGPEVLEKAKPLIENFLKKQREGKGDLATDQLLNAIYLITRNSNFDEIDKDKLIELLLKPLTNAEYK
;
A
#
# COMPACT_ATOMS: atom_id res chain seq x y z
N MET A 1 19.32 -3.82 -0.57
CA MET A 1 19.64 -4.70 -1.72
C MET A 1 20.99 -5.44 -1.61
N LEU A 2 21.72 -5.39 -0.48
CA LEU A 2 23.01 -6.11 -0.37
C LEU A 2 22.88 -7.61 -0.67
N PRO A 3 23.87 -8.25 -1.31
CA PRO A 3 23.84 -9.68 -1.61
C PRO A 3 23.45 -10.50 -0.36
N SER A 4 22.50 -11.43 -0.51
CA SER A 4 22.05 -12.31 0.57
C SER A 4 21.98 -13.74 0.06
N ARG A 5 22.21 -14.71 0.95
CA ARG A 5 22.10 -16.15 0.63
C ARG A 5 20.66 -16.60 0.45
N ARG A 6 19.68 -15.85 0.98
CA ARG A 6 18.25 -16.15 0.86
C ARG A 6 17.54 -15.07 0.03
N PRO A 7 16.54 -15.45 -0.79
CA PRO A 7 15.66 -14.49 -1.45
C PRO A 7 15.05 -13.55 -0.42
N ARG A 8 14.94 -12.27 -0.76
CA ARG A 8 14.23 -11.27 0.05
C ARG A 8 12.95 -10.86 -0.63
N VAL A 9 11.99 -10.46 0.19
CA VAL A 9 10.79 -9.77 -0.26
C VAL A 9 10.96 -8.28 -0.01
N ILE A 10 10.69 -7.46 -1.02
CA ILE A 10 10.63 -6.01 -0.89
C ILE A 10 9.19 -5.57 -1.17
N LEU A 11 8.61 -4.80 -0.25
CA LEU A 11 7.36 -4.10 -0.46
C LEU A 11 7.68 -2.62 -0.68
N ILE A 12 7.28 -2.09 -1.83
CA ILE A 12 7.26 -0.64 -2.09
C ILE A 12 5.81 -0.23 -2.06
N ASP A 13 5.44 0.52 -1.02
CA ASP A 13 4.08 0.99 -0.83
C ASP A 13 3.86 2.31 -1.55
N GLU A 14 2.66 2.52 -2.08
CA GLU A 14 2.21 3.75 -2.76
C GLU A 14 3.24 4.31 -3.75
N VAL A 15 3.70 3.47 -4.69
CA VAL A 15 4.79 3.84 -5.62
C VAL A 15 4.41 5.02 -6.53
N ASP A 16 3.14 5.34 -6.66
CA ASP A 16 2.61 6.50 -7.39
C ASP A 16 2.89 7.84 -6.70
N LYS A 17 3.14 7.83 -5.38
CA LYS A 17 3.53 9.03 -4.62
C LYS A 17 5.04 9.31 -4.65
N SER A 18 5.80 8.42 -5.26
CA SER A 18 7.24 8.60 -5.44
C SER A 18 7.59 9.69 -6.47
N ASP A 19 8.89 9.99 -6.55
CA ASP A 19 9.44 10.85 -7.61
C ASP A 19 9.05 10.32 -9.01
N ILE A 20 8.82 11.24 -9.94
CA ILE A 20 8.39 10.91 -11.30
C ILE A 20 9.40 10.01 -12.05
N ASN A 21 10.68 10.05 -11.66
CA ASN A 21 11.75 9.27 -12.28
C ASN A 21 11.87 7.85 -11.70
N LEU A 22 11.38 7.61 -10.48
CA LEU A 22 11.59 6.34 -9.78
C LEU A 22 11.16 5.12 -10.61
N PRO A 23 9.99 5.09 -11.29
CA PRO A 23 9.59 3.93 -12.08
C PRO A 23 10.60 3.60 -13.19
N ASN A 24 11.22 4.60 -13.80
CA ASN A 24 12.24 4.39 -14.83
C ASN A 24 13.55 3.89 -14.22
N ASP A 25 13.96 4.44 -13.08
CA ASP A 25 15.18 4.02 -12.37
C ASP A 25 15.11 2.55 -11.93
N LEU A 26 13.91 2.08 -11.58
CA LEU A 26 13.66 0.69 -11.20
C LEU A 26 13.79 -0.30 -12.37
N LEU A 27 13.70 0.14 -13.63
CA LEU A 27 13.78 -0.75 -14.80
C LEU A 27 15.11 -1.52 -14.82
N ASN A 28 16.22 -0.81 -14.63
CA ASN A 28 17.56 -1.41 -14.61
C ASN A 28 17.70 -2.42 -13.47
N ILE A 29 17.12 -2.11 -12.31
CA ILE A 29 17.15 -3.00 -11.14
C ILE A 29 16.39 -4.29 -11.43
N PHE A 30 15.23 -4.20 -12.08
CA PHE A 30 14.40 -5.36 -12.41
C PHE A 30 15.03 -6.27 -13.47
N GLU A 31 15.78 -5.70 -14.41
CA GLU A 31 16.43 -6.44 -15.49
C GLU A 31 17.78 -7.02 -15.07
N GLU A 32 18.63 -6.22 -14.44
CA GLU A 32 20.01 -6.59 -14.16
C GLU A 32 20.23 -7.08 -12.72
N GLY A 33 19.27 -6.88 -11.82
CA GLY A 33 19.43 -7.13 -10.39
C GLY A 33 20.56 -6.30 -9.77
N LYS A 34 20.86 -5.15 -10.38
CA LYS A 34 22.00 -4.29 -10.06
C LYS A 34 21.53 -2.88 -9.75
N TYR A 35 22.19 -2.25 -8.78
CA TYR A 35 22.02 -0.85 -8.45
C TYR A 35 23.39 -0.17 -8.43
N GLU A 36 23.48 0.99 -9.06
CA GLU A 36 24.67 1.81 -9.13
C GLU A 36 24.57 2.96 -8.13
N ILE A 37 25.64 3.21 -7.38
CA ILE A 37 25.75 4.37 -6.49
C ILE A 37 26.69 5.36 -7.17
N PRO A 38 26.17 6.40 -7.85
CA PRO A 38 26.97 7.28 -8.72
C PRO A 38 28.20 7.87 -8.02
N GLU A 39 28.04 8.26 -6.75
CA GLU A 39 29.10 8.84 -5.92
C GLU A 39 30.24 7.83 -5.73
N LEU A 40 29.93 6.56 -5.49
CA LEU A 40 30.92 5.51 -5.30
C LEU A 40 31.57 5.07 -6.61
N ILE A 41 30.83 5.08 -7.73
CA ILE A 41 31.41 4.84 -9.06
C ILE A 41 32.47 5.90 -9.36
N CYS A 42 32.20 7.17 -9.07
CA CYS A 42 33.18 8.24 -9.28
C CYS A 42 34.44 8.03 -8.43
N LEU A 43 34.27 7.63 -7.17
CA LEU A 43 35.38 7.35 -6.24
C LEU A 43 36.16 6.07 -6.59
N SER A 44 35.53 5.12 -7.29
CA SER A 44 36.14 3.83 -7.66
C SER A 44 37.43 3.96 -8.47
N LYS A 45 37.61 5.08 -9.18
CA LYS A 45 38.83 5.41 -9.94
C LYS A 45 40.07 5.50 -9.05
N LYS A 46 39.92 5.81 -7.77
CA LYS A 46 41.01 5.89 -6.78
C LYS A 46 41.00 4.69 -5.85
N ASN A 47 39.83 4.33 -5.34
CA ASN A 47 39.66 3.21 -4.40
C ASN A 47 38.54 2.31 -4.89
N LYS A 48 38.87 1.10 -5.32
CA LYS A 48 37.86 0.16 -5.87
C LYS A 48 36.78 -0.25 -4.88
N THR A 49 37.05 -0.18 -3.58
CA THR A 49 36.12 -0.58 -2.52
C THR A 49 35.78 0.59 -1.62
N ALA A 50 34.53 0.69 -1.20
CA ALA A 50 34.05 1.65 -0.22
C ALA A 50 33.24 0.93 0.87
N GLU A 51 33.48 1.29 2.14
CA GLU A 51 32.61 0.86 3.23
C GLU A 51 31.45 1.85 3.39
N VAL A 52 30.24 1.32 3.42
CA VAL A 52 29.01 2.10 3.67
C VAL A 52 28.30 1.54 4.89
N ARG A 53 27.67 2.42 5.67
CA ARG A 53 26.78 1.99 6.75
C ARG A 53 25.42 1.63 6.15
N THR A 54 24.92 0.47 6.53
CA THR A 54 23.59 -0.02 6.16
C THR A 54 22.52 0.54 7.09
N TYR A 55 21.26 0.46 6.66
CA TYR A 55 20.13 0.88 7.48
C TYR A 55 20.07 0.12 8.82
N ASP A 56 20.44 -1.17 8.81
CA ASP A 56 20.43 -2.04 9.99
C ASP A 56 21.59 -1.75 10.97
N GLY A 57 22.44 -0.76 10.65
CA GLY A 57 23.56 -0.34 11.49
C GLY A 57 24.89 -1.04 11.21
N ASP A 58 24.87 -2.11 10.40
CA ASP A 58 26.07 -2.83 9.97
C ASP A 58 26.85 -2.07 8.89
N ASN A 59 28.11 -2.45 8.68
CA ASN A 59 28.91 -1.98 7.55
C ASN A 59 28.85 -2.97 6.38
N ALA A 60 28.85 -2.45 5.15
CA ALA A 60 28.93 -3.24 3.94
C ALA A 60 30.01 -2.69 3.01
N THR A 61 30.81 -3.60 2.44
CA THR A 61 31.81 -3.25 1.43
C THR A 61 31.15 -3.27 0.05
N ILE A 62 31.15 -2.12 -0.62
CA ILE A 62 30.70 -1.96 -2.00
C ILE A 62 31.93 -1.94 -2.89
N THR A 63 31.92 -2.76 -3.95
CA THR A 63 33.00 -2.83 -4.93
C THR A 63 32.57 -2.13 -6.21
N GLU A 64 33.42 -1.26 -6.75
CA GLU A 64 33.22 -0.48 -7.97
C GLU A 64 31.94 0.38 -7.95
N GLY A 65 31.44 0.72 -6.77
CA GLY A 65 30.21 1.50 -6.59
C GLY A 65 28.92 0.77 -7.00
N ILE A 66 28.98 -0.55 -7.11
CA ILE A 66 27.88 -1.37 -7.61
C ILE A 66 27.38 -2.32 -6.52
N VAL A 67 26.07 -2.32 -6.31
CA VAL A 67 25.37 -3.34 -5.52
C VAL A 67 24.71 -4.31 -6.48
N ARG A 68 25.06 -5.60 -6.41
CA ARG A 68 24.43 -6.64 -7.24
C ARG A 68 23.75 -7.68 -6.35
N CYS A 69 22.52 -8.04 -6.68
CA CYS A 69 21.79 -9.10 -6.02
C CYS A 69 22.40 -10.46 -6.39
N SER A 70 22.63 -11.32 -5.40
CA SER A 70 23.06 -12.71 -5.58
C SER A 70 21.90 -13.66 -5.83
N GLN A 71 20.68 -13.26 -5.50
CA GLN A 71 19.44 -14.01 -5.63
C GLN A 71 18.36 -13.07 -6.16
N PHE A 72 17.44 -13.60 -6.96
CA PHE A 72 16.31 -12.82 -7.43
C PHE A 72 15.46 -12.35 -6.23
N THR A 73 15.14 -11.05 -6.20
CA THR A 73 14.36 -10.45 -5.12
C THR A 73 12.89 -10.45 -5.53
N PHE A 74 12.00 -10.90 -4.66
CA PHE A 74 10.56 -10.83 -4.91
C PHE A 74 10.08 -9.44 -4.54
N ILE A 75 9.56 -8.68 -5.51
CA ILE A 75 9.19 -7.28 -5.33
C ILE A 75 7.68 -7.16 -5.46
N VAL A 76 7.04 -6.63 -4.42
CA VAL A 76 5.63 -6.26 -4.39
C VAL A 76 5.55 -4.75 -4.40
N LEU A 77 4.74 -4.21 -5.32
CA LEU A 77 4.50 -2.79 -5.46
C LEU A 77 3.00 -2.55 -5.28
N THR A 78 2.62 -1.53 -4.52
CA THR A 78 1.22 -1.08 -4.43
C THR A 78 1.09 0.31 -5.09
N SER A 79 -0.11 0.61 -5.57
CA SER A 79 -0.49 1.91 -6.11
C SER A 79 -1.99 2.09 -5.92
N ASN A 80 -2.40 3.32 -5.64
CA ASN A 80 -3.79 3.73 -5.56
C ASN A 80 -4.34 4.17 -6.93
N GLY A 81 -3.50 4.15 -7.98
CA GLY A 81 -3.87 4.62 -9.31
C GLY A 81 -3.98 6.14 -9.42
N GLU A 82 -3.35 6.89 -8.50
CA GLU A 82 -3.34 8.36 -8.50
C GLU A 82 -2.52 8.92 -9.68
N ARG A 83 -1.56 8.14 -10.17
CA ARG A 83 -0.67 8.49 -11.29
C ARG A 83 -0.49 7.31 -12.24
N ASP A 84 -0.54 7.59 -13.54
CA ASP A 84 -0.21 6.61 -14.56
C ASP A 84 1.29 6.30 -14.60
N PHE A 85 1.63 5.02 -14.75
CA PHE A 85 3.02 4.58 -14.94
C PHE A 85 3.37 4.42 -16.42
N PRO A 86 4.65 4.66 -16.79
CA PRO A 86 5.12 4.42 -18.15
C PRO A 86 4.84 2.97 -18.62
N PRO A 87 4.44 2.74 -19.88
CA PRO A 87 4.20 1.39 -20.40
C PRO A 87 5.42 0.45 -20.29
N ALA A 88 6.63 0.99 -20.30
CA ALA A 88 7.85 0.21 -20.09
C ALA A 88 7.91 -0.41 -18.68
N PHE A 89 7.50 0.35 -17.66
CA PHE A 89 7.42 -0.14 -16.28
C PHE A 89 6.34 -1.20 -16.14
N LEU A 90 5.12 -0.89 -16.60
CA LEU A 90 3.98 -1.80 -16.49
C LEU A 90 4.19 -3.16 -17.16
N ARG A 91 4.94 -3.22 -18.27
CA ARG A 91 5.27 -4.48 -18.96
C ARG A 91 6.21 -5.40 -18.18
N ARG A 92 6.91 -4.88 -17.16
CA ARG A 92 7.81 -5.64 -16.27
C ARG A 92 7.13 -6.03 -14.95
N CYS A 93 5.86 -5.65 -14.77
CA CYS A 93 5.07 -5.95 -13.59
C CYS A 93 3.96 -6.95 -13.91
N LEU A 94 3.78 -7.95 -13.04
CA LEU A 94 2.53 -8.72 -13.01
C LEU A 94 1.46 -7.86 -12.33
N ARG A 95 0.46 -7.40 -13.10
CA ARG A 95 -0.57 -6.50 -12.60
C ARG A 95 -1.72 -7.28 -11.98
N ILE A 96 -1.98 -7.02 -10.71
CA ILE A 96 -3.14 -7.52 -9.98
C ILE A 96 -4.00 -6.30 -9.64
N ASN A 97 -5.23 -6.26 -10.15
CA ASN A 97 -6.17 -5.21 -9.80
C ASN A 97 -7.04 -5.67 -8.64
N ILE A 98 -6.93 -5.00 -7.49
CA ILE A 98 -7.76 -5.28 -6.32
C ILE A 98 -9.10 -4.56 -6.53
N LYS A 99 -10.15 -5.35 -6.74
CA LYS A 99 -11.50 -4.81 -6.88
C LYS A 99 -12.04 -4.43 -5.51
N TYR A 100 -12.97 -3.47 -5.51
CA TYR A 100 -13.77 -3.19 -4.34
C TYR A 100 -14.51 -4.46 -3.86
N PRO A 101 -14.55 -4.71 -2.55
CA PRO A 101 -15.19 -5.89 -2.01
C PRO A 101 -16.70 -5.82 -2.21
N ASP A 102 -17.30 -6.94 -2.61
CA ASP A 102 -18.75 -7.10 -2.64
C ASP A 102 -19.30 -7.41 -1.25
N GLU A 103 -20.61 -7.63 -1.15
CA GLU A 103 -21.27 -7.94 0.12
C GLU A 103 -20.71 -9.18 0.81
N ALA A 104 -20.42 -10.24 0.03
CA ALA A 104 -19.87 -11.48 0.57
C ALA A 104 -18.45 -11.25 1.10
N ALA A 105 -17.61 -10.55 0.35
CA ALA A 105 -16.26 -10.20 0.77
C ALA A 105 -16.26 -9.27 1.99
N LEU A 106 -17.11 -8.24 2.03
CA LEU A 106 -17.26 -7.35 3.19
C LEU A 106 -17.72 -8.11 4.43
N THR A 107 -18.65 -9.05 4.28
CA THR A 107 -19.11 -9.90 5.39
C THR A 107 -17.97 -10.73 5.97
N GLU A 108 -17.14 -11.35 5.13
CA GLU A 108 -15.96 -12.09 5.61
C GLU A 108 -14.88 -11.17 6.20
N ILE A 109 -14.69 -9.97 5.65
CA ILE A 109 -13.78 -8.96 6.22
C ILE A 109 -14.24 -8.56 7.63
N VAL A 110 -15.53 -8.23 7.81
CA VAL A 110 -16.11 -7.86 9.11
C VAL A 110 -15.96 -9.02 10.09
N LYS A 111 -16.31 -10.24 9.68
CA LYS A 111 -16.18 -11.44 10.50
C LYS A 111 -14.74 -11.69 10.95
N ALA A 112 -13.76 -11.51 10.06
CA ALA A 112 -12.35 -11.70 10.37
C ALA A 112 -11.80 -10.62 11.34
N HIS A 113 -12.29 -9.38 11.27
CA HIS A 113 -11.77 -8.27 12.07
C HIS A 113 -12.52 -8.07 13.40
N LEU A 114 -13.84 -8.31 13.42
CA LEU A 114 -14.72 -7.95 14.53
C LEU A 114 -15.49 -9.13 15.14
N GLY A 115 -15.33 -10.34 14.58
CA GLY A 115 -15.99 -11.55 15.06
C GLY A 115 -17.36 -11.82 14.40
N PRO A 116 -17.86 -13.06 14.46
CA PRO A 116 -19.14 -13.43 13.86
C PRO A 116 -20.36 -12.83 14.59
N GLU A 117 -20.25 -12.50 15.88
CA GLU A 117 -21.34 -12.00 16.71
C GLU A 117 -21.84 -10.61 16.30
N VAL A 118 -21.01 -9.81 15.62
CA VAL A 118 -21.38 -8.47 15.17
C VAL A 118 -22.09 -8.48 13.81
N LEU A 119 -22.12 -9.61 13.10
CA LEU A 119 -22.59 -9.69 11.71
C LEU A 119 -24.06 -9.26 11.56
N GLU A 120 -24.94 -9.65 12.48
CA GLU A 120 -26.35 -9.25 12.43
C GLU A 120 -26.53 -7.74 12.52
N LYS A 121 -25.69 -7.05 13.33
CA LYS A 121 -25.69 -5.59 13.42
C LYS A 121 -24.97 -4.92 12.25
N ALA A 122 -24.01 -5.61 11.63
CA ALA A 122 -23.20 -5.09 10.52
C ALA A 122 -23.92 -5.13 9.17
N LYS A 123 -24.81 -6.12 8.93
CA LYS A 123 -25.59 -6.26 7.68
C LYS A 123 -26.18 -4.95 7.15
N PRO A 124 -27.00 -4.19 7.92
CA PRO A 124 -27.58 -2.94 7.40
C PRO A 124 -26.52 -1.88 7.06
N LEU A 125 -25.38 -1.88 7.76
CA LEU A 125 -24.27 -0.96 7.49
C LEU A 125 -23.52 -1.34 6.21
N ILE A 126 -23.31 -2.63 5.97
CA ILE A 126 -22.70 -3.16 4.73
C ILE A 126 -23.59 -2.80 3.53
N GLU A 127 -24.90 -3.03 3.63
CA GLU A 127 -25.84 -2.69 2.55
C GLU A 127 -25.84 -1.19 2.23
N ASN A 128 -25.87 -0.34 3.27
CA ASN A 128 -25.81 1.11 3.12
C ASN A 128 -24.47 1.57 2.52
N PHE A 129 -23.36 0.99 2.96
CA PHE A 129 -22.03 1.24 2.41
C PHE A 129 -21.97 0.93 0.92
N LEU A 130 -22.41 -0.27 0.51
CA LEU A 130 -22.45 -0.70 -0.89
C LEU A 130 -23.40 0.15 -1.74
N LYS A 131 -24.51 0.62 -1.17
CA LYS A 131 -25.42 1.55 -1.84
C LYS A 131 -24.73 2.89 -2.11
N LYS A 132 -24.10 3.49 -1.09
CA LYS A 132 -23.37 4.76 -1.22
C LYS A 132 -22.22 4.67 -2.23
N GLN A 133 -21.49 3.55 -2.22
CA GLN A 133 -20.40 3.29 -3.16
C GLN A 133 -20.92 3.21 -4.62
N ARG A 134 -22.06 2.55 -4.86
CA ARG A 134 -22.70 2.49 -6.18
C ARG A 134 -23.26 3.84 -6.64
N GLU A 135 -23.70 4.68 -5.72
CA GLU A 135 -24.20 6.03 -6.02
C GLU A 135 -23.08 7.03 -6.40
N GLY A 136 -21.80 6.63 -6.36
CA GLY A 136 -20.68 7.47 -6.77
C GLY A 136 -20.43 8.67 -5.85
N LYS A 137 -20.98 8.65 -4.63
CA LYS A 137 -20.74 9.67 -3.61
C LYS A 137 -19.37 9.44 -2.96
N GLY A 138 -18.30 9.45 -3.74
CA GLY A 138 -16.90 9.36 -3.31
C GLY A 138 -16.41 7.97 -2.86
N ASP A 139 -15.09 7.83 -2.73
CA ASP A 139 -14.42 6.59 -2.33
C ASP A 139 -14.57 6.37 -0.83
N LEU A 140 -15.46 5.45 -0.46
CA LEU A 140 -15.58 4.97 0.91
C LEU A 140 -14.59 3.82 1.12
N ALA A 141 -13.73 3.97 2.11
CA ALA A 141 -12.74 2.97 2.43
C ALA A 141 -13.32 1.92 3.41
N THR A 142 -12.87 0.67 3.29
CA THR A 142 -13.40 -0.45 4.09
C THR A 142 -13.14 -0.26 5.60
N ASP A 143 -12.08 0.46 5.95
CA ASP A 143 -11.78 0.87 7.33
C ASP A 143 -12.86 1.79 7.93
N GLN A 144 -13.47 2.69 7.14
CA GLN A 144 -14.59 3.52 7.59
C GLN A 144 -15.80 2.67 7.99
N LEU A 145 -16.10 1.62 7.21
CA LEU A 145 -17.15 0.66 7.54
C LEU A 145 -16.82 -0.10 8.83
N LEU A 146 -15.60 -0.62 8.96
CA LEU A 146 -15.16 -1.34 10.16
C LEU A 146 -15.25 -0.46 11.42
N ASN A 147 -14.80 0.80 11.32
CA ASN A 147 -14.88 1.76 12.42
C ASN A 147 -16.34 2.06 12.80
N ALA A 148 -17.23 2.24 11.83
CA ALA A 148 -18.66 2.45 12.08
C ALA A 148 -19.28 1.24 12.82
N ILE A 149 -19.04 0.02 12.34
CA ILE A 149 -19.52 -1.21 12.99
C ILE A 149 -18.98 -1.32 14.42
N TYR A 150 -17.68 -1.07 14.60
CA TYR A 150 -17.03 -1.13 15.90
C TYR A 150 -17.62 -0.13 16.91
N LEU A 151 -17.89 1.11 16.48
CA LEU A 151 -18.45 2.14 17.36
C LEU A 151 -19.89 1.82 17.80
N ILE A 152 -20.71 1.27 16.90
CA ILE A 152 -22.11 0.92 17.17
C ILE A 152 -22.22 -0.33 18.05
N THR A 153 -21.29 -1.27 17.87
CA THR A 153 -21.31 -2.53 18.63
C THR A 153 -20.83 -2.38 20.07
N ARG A 154 -19.88 -1.45 20.35
CA ARG A 154 -19.40 -1.18 21.71
C ARG A 154 -20.25 -0.16 22.48
N ASN A 155 -20.82 0.84 21.82
CA ASN A 155 -21.59 1.88 22.51
C ASN A 155 -23.09 1.58 22.50
N SER A 156 -23.55 0.90 23.55
CA SER A 156 -24.98 0.60 23.74
C SER A 156 -25.84 1.83 24.08
N ASN A 157 -25.22 2.97 24.40
CA ASN A 157 -25.87 4.16 24.96
C ASN A 157 -26.24 5.26 23.95
N PHE A 158 -26.07 5.04 22.64
CA PHE A 158 -26.59 5.99 21.66
C PHE A 158 -28.09 5.73 21.41
N ASP A 159 -28.91 6.77 21.57
CA ASP A 159 -30.30 6.79 21.11
C ASP A 159 -30.34 6.55 19.59
N GLU A 160 -31.42 5.99 19.07
CA GLU A 160 -31.55 5.64 17.64
C GLU A 160 -31.28 6.84 16.72
N ILE A 161 -31.72 8.03 17.11
CA ILE A 161 -31.54 9.29 16.36
C ILE A 161 -30.06 9.71 16.28
N ASP A 162 -29.25 9.40 17.29
CA ASP A 162 -27.81 9.72 17.30
C ASP A 162 -26.98 8.70 16.53
N LYS A 163 -27.41 7.44 16.49
CA LYS A 163 -26.75 6.38 15.70
C LYS A 163 -26.80 6.69 14.21
N ASP A 164 -27.97 7.07 13.68
CA ASP A 164 -28.11 7.36 12.25
C ASP A 164 -27.26 8.55 11.81
N LYS A 165 -27.21 9.62 12.62
CA LYS A 165 -26.33 10.77 12.37
C LYS A 165 -24.85 10.40 12.44
N LEU A 166 -24.46 9.55 13.39
CA LEU A 166 -23.08 9.07 13.51
C LEU A 166 -22.66 8.24 12.30
N ILE A 167 -23.53 7.32 11.85
CA ILE A 167 -23.30 6.52 10.63
C ILE A 167 -23.17 7.44 9.42
N GLU A 168 -24.05 8.43 9.30
CA GLU A 168 -23.99 9.39 8.20
C GLU A 168 -22.67 10.16 8.19
N LEU A 169 -22.17 10.59 9.36
CA LEU A 169 -20.90 11.30 9.49
C LEU A 169 -19.68 10.41 9.20
N LEU A 170 -19.68 9.17 9.68
CA LEU A 170 -18.56 8.23 9.50
C LEU A 170 -18.48 7.69 8.07
N LEU A 171 -19.62 7.53 7.41
CA LEU A 171 -19.72 7.14 6.00
C LEU A 171 -19.81 8.36 5.07
N LYS A 172 -19.22 9.49 5.48
CA LYS A 172 -18.91 10.58 4.56
C LYS A 172 -17.66 10.24 3.75
N PRO A 173 -17.64 10.60 2.47
CA PRO A 173 -16.50 10.32 1.62
C PRO A 173 -15.33 11.21 2.02
N LEU A 174 -14.11 10.70 1.92
CA LEU A 174 -12.90 11.45 2.27
C LEU A 174 -12.55 12.53 1.22
N THR A 175 -13.24 12.56 0.09
CA THR A 175 -13.07 13.57 -0.94
C THR A 175 -13.81 14.87 -0.59
N ASN A 176 -13.02 15.93 -0.44
CA ASN A 176 -13.34 17.31 -0.09
C ASN A 176 -13.55 17.64 1.40
N ALA A 177 -12.48 17.50 2.18
CA ALA A 177 -12.08 18.58 3.10
C ALA A 177 -11.49 19.74 2.27
N GLU A 178 -12.34 20.42 1.48
CA GLU A 178 -12.01 21.75 0.99
C GLU A 178 -11.96 22.68 2.20
N TYR A 179 -10.76 23.17 2.50
CA TYR A 179 -10.58 24.40 3.24
C TYR A 179 -11.45 25.48 2.58
N LYS A 180 -12.46 25.95 3.31
CA LYS A 180 -13.08 27.25 3.09
C LYS A 180 -12.63 28.20 4.18
#